data_AF-A0A0K2H3A6-F1
#
_entry.id   AF-A0A0K2H3A6-F1
#
_cell.length_a   1.000
_cell.length_b   1.000
_cell.length_c   1.000
_cell.angle_alpha   90.00
_cell.angle_beta   90.00
_cell.angle_gamma   90.00
#
_symmetry.space_group_name_H-M   'P 1'
#
loop_
_entity.id
_entity.type
_entity.pdbx_description
1 polymer ?
#
loop_
_entity_poly.entity_id
_entity_poly.type
_entity_poly.pdbx_seq_one_letter_code
_entity_poly.pdbx_strand_id
1 'polypeptide(L)'
;MPLDKAIELLQNEDVVTSNGQLKDALQTVLNEHPAAKKSDINILAYDNFDINADYFSMARQIAHDLGGTAIIRTPNFVSVASEDFPRAAIAEGEQDYLEHVREPVVSLNALLDDLGSYSVPWTIYSLIVGAVIIAIFFALTAYWMKRPATKMTESR
;
A
#
# COMPACT_ATOMS: atom_id res chain seq x y z
N MET A 1 -14.74 -17.84 -11.37
CA MET A 1 -16.04 -17.14 -11.25
C MET A 1 -15.94 -15.83 -12.03
N PRO A 2 -16.96 -15.43 -12.83
CA PRO A 2 -16.96 -14.13 -13.50
C PRO A 2 -16.90 -12.97 -12.50
N LEU A 3 -16.27 -11.85 -12.89
CA LEU A 3 -16.06 -10.70 -12.01
C LEU A 3 -17.37 -10.04 -11.57
N ASP A 4 -18.32 -9.84 -12.49
CA ASP A 4 -19.61 -9.20 -12.17
C ASP A 4 -20.37 -9.95 -11.07
N LYS A 5 -20.33 -11.28 -11.12
CA LYS A 5 -20.92 -12.13 -10.08
C LYS A 5 -20.14 -12.03 -8.75
N ALA A 6 -18.82 -11.86 -8.81
CA ALA A 6 -18.01 -11.65 -7.61
C ALA A 6 -18.39 -10.35 -6.92
N ILE A 7 -18.56 -9.27 -7.69
CA ILE A 7 -18.96 -7.95 -7.20
C ILE A 7 -20.35 -8.00 -6.59
N GLU A 8 -21.32 -8.65 -7.24
CA GLU A 8 -22.68 -8.84 -6.69
C GLU A 8 -22.67 -9.56 -5.33
N LEU A 9 -21.84 -10.59 -5.19
CA LEU A 9 -21.67 -11.28 -3.91
C LEU A 9 -21.00 -10.38 -2.86
N LEU A 10 -19.96 -9.64 -3.26
CA LEU A 10 -19.22 -8.74 -2.39
C LEU A 10 -20.05 -7.53 -1.90
N GLN A 11 -21.15 -7.19 -2.56
CA GLN A 11 -22.10 -6.19 -2.06
C GLN A 11 -22.80 -6.62 -0.75
N ASN A 12 -22.85 -7.92 -0.48
CA ASN A 12 -23.55 -8.49 0.67
C ASN A 12 -22.62 -9.20 1.66
N GLU A 13 -21.38 -9.49 1.25
CA GLU A 13 -20.40 -10.26 2.01
C GLU A 13 -19.02 -9.65 1.84
N ASP A 14 -18.25 -9.51 2.92
CA ASP A 14 -16.89 -8.96 2.82
C ASP A 14 -15.90 -9.97 2.21
N VAL A 15 -16.18 -11.28 2.34
CA VAL A 15 -15.30 -12.36 1.87
C VAL A 15 -16.05 -13.33 0.96
N VAL A 16 -15.60 -13.44 -0.29
CA VAL A 16 -16.13 -14.37 -1.29
C VAL A 16 -15.07 -15.40 -1.68
N THR A 17 -15.41 -16.69 -1.51
CA THR A 17 -14.55 -17.83 -1.82
C THR A 17 -15.36 -19.10 -2.05
N SER A 18 -14.80 -20.07 -2.78
CA SER A 18 -15.37 -21.42 -2.92
C SER A 18 -15.17 -22.31 -1.69
N ASN A 19 -14.26 -21.93 -0.78
CA ASN A 19 -13.93 -22.72 0.41
C ASN A 19 -14.53 -22.09 1.68
N GLY A 20 -15.56 -22.73 2.24
CA GLY A 20 -16.26 -22.22 3.43
C GLY A 20 -15.38 -22.08 4.68
N GLN A 21 -14.46 -23.03 4.92
CA GLN A 21 -13.53 -22.92 6.06
C GLN A 21 -12.57 -21.74 5.91
N LEU A 22 -12.10 -21.50 4.68
CA LEU A 22 -11.28 -20.34 4.38
C LEU A 22 -12.09 -19.04 4.53
N LYS A 23 -13.36 -19.03 4.09
CA LYS A 23 -14.26 -17.89 4.27
C LYS A 23 -14.33 -17.49 5.74
N ASP A 24 -14.68 -18.44 6.60
CA ASP A 24 -14.85 -18.19 8.04
C ASP A 24 -13.55 -17.68 8.68
N ALA A 25 -12.40 -18.27 8.29
CA ALA A 25 -11.10 -17.88 8.81
C ALA A 25 -10.70 -16.45 8.39
N LEU A 26 -10.86 -16.10 7.11
CA LEU A 26 -10.55 -14.76 6.61
C LEU A 26 -11.52 -13.70 7.14
N GLN A 27 -12.81 -14.05 7.27
CA GLN A 27 -13.80 -13.16 7.87
C GLN A 27 -13.50 -12.89 9.34
N THR A 28 -13.04 -13.90 10.08
CA THR A 28 -12.63 -13.73 11.49
C THR A 28 -11.47 -12.74 11.59
N VAL A 29 -10.43 -12.93 10.77
CA VAL A 29 -9.31 -11.99 10.69
C VAL A 29 -9.81 -10.57 10.40
N LEU A 30 -10.65 -10.43 9.38
CA LEU A 30 -11.14 -9.12 8.97
C LEU A 30 -11.94 -8.42 10.08
N ASN A 31 -12.84 -9.14 10.75
CA ASN A 31 -13.68 -8.60 11.83
C ASN A 31 -12.86 -8.16 13.05
N GLU A 32 -11.75 -8.83 13.33
CA GLU A 32 -10.89 -8.54 14.47
C GLU A 32 -9.84 -7.45 14.16
N HIS A 33 -9.48 -7.26 12.89
CA HIS A 33 -8.38 -6.39 12.51
C HIS A 33 -8.74 -4.89 12.53
N PRO A 34 -7.91 -4.02 13.14
CA PRO A 34 -8.16 -2.56 13.15
C PRO A 34 -8.22 -1.91 11.76
N ALA A 35 -7.54 -2.50 10.77
CA ALA A 35 -7.55 -2.01 9.39
C ALA A 35 -8.96 -2.01 8.77
N ALA A 36 -9.81 -2.99 9.14
CA ALA A 36 -11.20 -3.08 8.69
C ALA A 36 -12.08 -1.94 9.25
N LYS A 37 -11.62 -1.19 10.25
CA LYS A 37 -12.30 0.01 10.75
C LYS A 37 -11.91 1.27 9.98
N LYS A 38 -10.82 1.22 9.20
CA LYS A 38 -10.29 2.34 8.42
C LYS A 38 -10.78 2.34 6.97
N SER A 39 -11.14 1.18 6.45
CA SER A 39 -11.58 0.97 5.07
C SER A 39 -12.56 -0.19 5.02
N ASP A 40 -13.53 -0.13 4.11
CA ASP A 40 -14.37 -1.27 3.78
C ASP A 40 -13.54 -2.26 2.94
N ILE A 41 -13.20 -3.41 3.50
CA ILE A 41 -12.28 -4.38 2.89
C ILE A 41 -13.06 -5.54 2.28
N ASN A 42 -12.98 -5.66 0.97
CA ASN A 42 -13.61 -6.71 0.17
C ASN A 42 -12.54 -7.72 -0.28
N ILE A 43 -12.71 -9.00 0.07
CA ILE A 43 -11.77 -10.08 -0.23
C ILE A 43 -12.39 -11.08 -1.19
N LEU A 44 -11.76 -11.23 -2.36
CA LEU A 44 -12.06 -12.29 -3.31
C LEU A 44 -10.94 -13.33 -3.27
N ALA A 45 -11.20 -14.50 -2.71
CA ALA A 45 -10.22 -15.56 -2.59
C ALA A 45 -10.47 -16.70 -3.59
N TYR A 46 -9.44 -17.02 -4.35
CA TYR A 46 -9.38 -18.15 -5.26
C TYR A 46 -8.59 -19.31 -4.65
N ASP A 47 -9.07 -20.53 -4.88
CA ASP A 47 -8.38 -21.75 -4.49
C ASP A 47 -7.25 -22.15 -5.45
N ASN A 48 -7.24 -21.57 -6.66
CA ASN A 48 -6.24 -21.82 -7.71
C ASN A 48 -5.72 -20.51 -8.28
N PHE A 49 -4.50 -20.53 -8.81
CA PHE A 49 -3.89 -19.43 -9.54
C PHE A 49 -4.00 -19.67 -11.05
N ASP A 50 -4.59 -18.72 -11.77
CA ASP A 50 -4.68 -18.69 -13.22
C ASP A 50 -3.74 -17.62 -13.76
N ILE A 51 -2.71 -18.06 -14.49
CA ILE A 51 -1.68 -17.17 -15.07
C ILE A 51 -2.24 -16.19 -16.11
N ASN A 52 -3.43 -16.46 -16.67
CA ASN A 52 -4.05 -15.63 -17.70
C ASN A 52 -5.03 -14.62 -17.09
N ALA A 53 -5.32 -14.72 -15.80
CA ALA A 53 -6.22 -13.79 -15.12
C ALA A 53 -5.48 -12.52 -14.71
N ASP A 54 -6.05 -11.36 -15.05
CA ASP A 54 -5.52 -10.06 -14.63
C ASP A 54 -6.08 -9.67 -13.25
N TYR A 55 -5.53 -10.29 -12.21
CA TYR A 55 -5.93 -10.05 -10.83
C TYR A 55 -5.75 -8.59 -10.40
N PHE A 56 -4.81 -7.86 -11.00
CA PHE A 56 -4.59 -6.44 -10.71
C PHE A 56 -5.75 -5.57 -11.19
N SER A 57 -6.15 -5.75 -12.45
CA SER A 57 -7.31 -5.02 -12.99
C SER A 57 -8.60 -5.41 -12.29
N MET A 58 -8.77 -6.69 -11.93
CA MET A 58 -9.93 -7.16 -11.18
C MET A 58 -10.00 -6.50 -9.78
N ALA A 59 -8.90 -6.44 -9.03
CA ALA A 59 -8.87 -5.79 -7.71
C ALA A 59 -9.24 -4.31 -7.85
N ARG A 60 -8.68 -3.63 -8.86
CA ARG A 60 -8.99 -2.23 -9.13
C ARG A 60 -10.46 -2.00 -9.47
N GLN A 61 -11.06 -2.89 -10.24
CA GLN A 61 -12.47 -2.79 -10.59
C GLN A 61 -13.38 -3.03 -9.37
N ILE A 62 -13.07 -4.00 -8.51
CA ILE A 62 -13.83 -4.23 -7.26
C ILE A 62 -13.75 -2.99 -6.37
N ALA A 63 -12.55 -2.43 -6.16
CA ALA A 63 -12.38 -1.22 -5.35
C ALA A 63 -13.11 -0.02 -5.97
N HIS A 64 -13.16 0.08 -7.30
CA HIS A 64 -13.88 1.14 -7.99
C HIS A 64 -15.41 1.03 -7.83
N ASP A 65 -15.95 -0.18 -7.93
CA ASP A 65 -17.39 -0.42 -7.95
C ASP A 65 -18.00 -0.48 -6.53
N LEU A 66 -17.24 -0.97 -5.54
CA LEU A 66 -17.69 -1.12 -4.15
C LEU A 66 -17.13 -0.05 -3.21
N GLY A 67 -16.10 0.67 -3.62
CA GLY A 67 -15.35 1.57 -2.75
C GLY A 67 -14.39 0.83 -1.80
N GLY A 68 -13.61 1.60 -1.06
CA GLY A 68 -12.73 1.09 -0.01
C GLY A 68 -11.50 0.36 -0.54
N THR A 69 -11.30 -0.88 -0.06
CA THR A 69 -10.15 -1.72 -0.37
C THR A 69 -10.61 -3.07 -0.91
N ALA A 70 -10.06 -3.47 -2.06
CA ALA A 70 -10.24 -4.80 -2.63
C ALA A 70 -8.95 -5.61 -2.54
N ILE A 71 -9.06 -6.84 -2.06
CA ILE A 71 -7.98 -7.81 -1.95
C ILE A 71 -8.35 -9.03 -2.76
N ILE A 72 -7.56 -9.35 -3.78
CA ILE A 72 -7.67 -10.60 -4.51
C ILE A 72 -6.58 -11.54 -4.03
N ARG A 73 -7.00 -12.62 -3.39
CA ARG A 73 -6.12 -13.65 -2.85
C ARG A 73 -6.11 -14.88 -3.75
N THR A 74 -4.93 -15.39 -4.03
CA THR A 74 -4.72 -16.69 -4.67
C THR A 74 -3.73 -17.51 -3.83
N PRO A 75 -3.51 -18.81 -4.13
CA PRO A 75 -2.61 -19.64 -3.32
C PRO A 75 -1.16 -19.15 -3.24
N ASN A 76 -0.68 -18.42 -4.25
CA ASN A 76 0.73 -18.02 -4.37
C ASN A 76 0.92 -16.52 -4.64
N PHE A 77 -0.16 -15.75 -4.65
CA PHE A 77 -0.13 -14.34 -5.06
C PHE A 77 -1.29 -13.59 -4.41
N VAL A 78 -1.09 -12.30 -4.19
CA VAL A 78 -2.11 -11.36 -3.75
C VAL A 78 -2.07 -10.13 -4.64
N SER A 79 -3.22 -9.53 -4.90
CA SER A 79 -3.30 -8.21 -5.50
C SER A 79 -4.25 -7.33 -4.72
N VAL A 80 -3.81 -6.11 -4.42
CA VAL A 80 -4.58 -5.17 -3.62
C VAL A 80 -4.78 -3.86 -4.37
N ALA A 81 -6.01 -3.36 -4.32
CA ALA A 81 -6.36 -2.02 -4.75
C ALA A 81 -7.12 -1.33 -3.63
N SER A 82 -6.75 -0.09 -3.30
CA SER A 82 -7.40 0.68 -2.25
C SER A 82 -7.42 2.15 -2.60
N GLU A 83 -8.50 2.83 -2.24
CA GLU A 83 -8.60 4.29 -2.23
C GLU A 83 -8.18 4.89 -0.87
N ASP A 84 -8.25 4.10 0.20
CA ASP A 84 -8.02 4.55 1.58
C ASP A 84 -6.56 4.38 2.05
N PHE A 85 -5.86 3.38 1.49
CA PHE A 85 -4.47 3.10 1.84
C PHE A 85 -3.50 3.62 0.78
N PRO A 86 -2.38 4.24 1.19
CA PRO A 86 -1.40 4.75 0.23
C PRO A 86 -0.69 3.59 -0.48
N ARG A 87 -0.28 3.82 -1.73
CA ARG A 87 0.38 2.80 -2.57
C ARG A 87 1.61 2.17 -1.93
N ALA A 88 2.34 2.91 -1.10
CA ALA A 88 3.50 2.40 -0.40
C ALA A 88 3.14 1.37 0.68
N ALA A 89 2.06 1.61 1.46
CA ALA A 89 1.54 0.63 2.42
C ALA A 89 1.10 -0.66 1.73
N ILE A 90 0.43 -0.51 0.58
CA ILE A 90 0.00 -1.64 -0.24
C ILE A 90 1.20 -2.46 -0.71
N ALA A 91 2.24 -1.81 -1.23
CA ALA A 91 3.43 -2.51 -1.73
C ALA A 91 4.20 -3.23 -0.62
N GLU A 92 4.29 -2.63 0.57
CA GLU A 92 4.90 -3.24 1.76
C GLU A 92 4.08 -4.46 2.23
N GLY A 93 2.76 -4.28 2.41
CA GLY A 93 1.89 -5.38 2.81
C GLY A 93 1.77 -6.51 1.79
N GLU A 94 1.82 -6.22 0.48
CA GLU A 94 1.89 -7.26 -0.57
C GLU A 94 3.20 -8.06 -0.46
N GLN A 95 4.31 -7.43 -0.07
CA GLN A 95 5.58 -8.12 0.14
C GLN A 95 5.53 -9.02 1.38
N ASP A 96 5.05 -8.51 2.51
CA ASP A 96 4.98 -9.26 3.78
C ASP A 96 3.96 -10.40 3.71
N TYR A 97 2.87 -10.21 2.95
CA TYR A 97 1.93 -11.29 2.61
C TYR A 97 2.65 -12.46 1.93
N LEU A 98 3.56 -12.19 0.99
CA LEU A 98 4.25 -13.22 0.21
C LEU A 98 5.23 -14.04 1.05
N GLU A 99 5.74 -13.51 2.15
CA GLU A 99 6.58 -14.27 3.09
C GLU A 99 5.80 -15.40 3.77
N HIS A 100 4.50 -15.23 3.96
CA HIS A 100 3.61 -16.16 4.64
C HIS A 100 2.55 -16.78 3.71
N VAL A 101 2.79 -16.79 2.40
CA VAL A 101 1.78 -17.09 1.37
C VAL A 101 1.06 -18.45 1.53
N ARG A 102 1.72 -19.42 2.20
CA ARG A 102 1.17 -20.75 2.48
C ARG A 102 0.17 -20.78 3.64
N GLU A 103 0.11 -19.73 4.44
CA GLU A 103 -0.71 -19.60 5.63
C GLU A 103 -1.69 -18.44 5.43
N PRO A 104 -2.92 -18.68 4.93
CA PRO A 104 -3.82 -17.62 4.45
C PRO A 104 -4.21 -16.61 5.54
N VAL A 105 -4.36 -17.09 6.77
CA VAL A 105 -4.71 -16.25 7.94
C VAL A 105 -3.52 -15.37 8.34
N VAL A 106 -2.32 -15.95 8.39
CA VAL A 106 -1.11 -15.24 8.82
C VAL A 106 -0.70 -14.20 7.77
N SER A 107 -0.72 -14.58 6.49
CA SER A 107 -0.43 -13.67 5.38
C SER A 107 -1.45 -12.53 5.29
N LEU A 108 -2.75 -12.79 5.46
CA LEU A 108 -3.74 -11.72 5.52
C LEU A 108 -3.53 -10.79 6.71
N ASN A 109 -3.22 -11.32 7.90
CA ASN A 109 -2.91 -10.48 9.06
C ASN A 109 -1.70 -9.58 8.80
N ALA A 110 -0.61 -10.12 8.25
CA ALA A 110 0.59 -9.34 7.92
C ALA A 110 0.24 -8.20 6.94
N LEU A 111 -0.49 -8.51 5.87
CA LEU A 111 -0.97 -7.51 4.91
C LEU A 111 -1.79 -6.41 5.60
N LEU A 112 -2.75 -6.79 6.44
CA LEU A 112 -3.62 -5.83 7.12
C LEU A 112 -2.88 -5.00 8.18
N ASP A 113 -1.87 -5.56 8.84
CA ASP A 113 -1.01 -4.86 9.79
C ASP A 113 -0.24 -3.75 9.09
N ASP A 114 0.34 -4.02 7.91
CA ASP A 114 1.06 -3.00 7.15
C ASP A 114 0.11 -1.92 6.61
N LEU A 115 -1.05 -2.30 6.06
CA LEU A 115 -2.07 -1.35 5.64
C LEU A 115 -2.52 -0.46 6.82
N GLY A 116 -2.75 -1.07 7.98
CA GLY A 116 -3.28 -0.40 9.17
C GLY A 116 -2.26 0.45 9.91
N SER A 117 -0.97 0.10 9.87
CA SER A 117 0.10 0.73 10.65
C SER A 117 0.94 1.72 9.85
N TYR A 118 0.80 1.74 8.52
CA TYR A 118 1.60 2.60 7.67
C TYR A 118 1.48 4.08 8.04
N SER A 119 2.61 4.68 8.42
CA SER A 119 2.74 6.11 8.64
C SER A 119 4.01 6.59 7.96
N VAL A 120 3.88 7.54 7.03
CA VAL A 120 5.05 8.18 6.45
C VAL A 120 5.67 9.08 7.53
N PRO A 121 6.95 8.88 7.90
CA PRO A 121 7.60 9.69 8.93
C PRO A 121 8.01 11.04 8.35
N TRP A 122 7.02 11.87 7.98
CA TRP A 122 7.20 13.20 7.39
C TRP A 122 8.12 14.10 8.22
N THR A 123 8.12 13.93 9.54
CA THR A 123 9.02 14.64 10.45
C THR A 123 10.49 14.35 10.18
N ILE A 124 10.85 13.08 9.91
CA ILE A 124 12.22 12.68 9.62
C ILE A 124 12.66 13.25 8.28
N TYR A 125 11.82 13.10 7.25
CA TYR A 125 12.13 13.64 5.91
C TYR A 125 12.24 15.17 5.93
N SER A 126 11.35 15.86 6.65
CA SER A 126 11.40 17.31 6.79
C SER A 126 12.66 17.77 7.52
N LEU A 127 13.11 17.04 8.55
CA LEU A 127 14.36 17.32 9.24
C LEU A 127 15.58 17.14 8.34
N ILE A 128 15.63 16.06 7.55
CA ILE A 128 16.73 15.80 6.61
C ILE A 128 16.78 16.91 5.56
N VAL A 129 15.65 17.24 4.93
CA VAL A 129 15.58 18.30 3.91
C VAL A 129 15.99 19.66 4.51
N GLY A 130 15.49 19.99 5.71
CA GLY A 130 15.89 21.19 6.42
C GLY A 130 17.39 21.26 6.67
N ALA A 131 18.00 20.18 7.15
CA ALA A 131 19.43 20.10 7.38
C ALA A 131 20.24 20.27 6.09
N VAL A 132 19.80 19.67 4.97
CA VAL A 132 20.44 19.81 3.66
C VAL A 132 20.37 21.25 3.17
N ILE A 133 19.21 21.91 3.28
CA ILE A 133 19.04 23.33 2.92
C ILE A 133 20.02 24.19 3.73
N ILE A 134 20.08 23.99 5.06
CA ILE A 134 20.99 24.72 5.94
C ILE A 134 22.45 24.51 5.50
N ALA A 135 22.86 23.27 5.23
CA ALA A 135 24.22 22.96 4.77
C ALA A 135 24.56 23.65 3.44
N ILE A 136 23.63 23.68 2.48
CA ILE A 136 23.80 24.39 1.21
C ILE A 136 23.97 25.89 1.45
N PHE A 137 23.13 26.50 2.30
CA PHE A 137 23.25 27.91 2.64
C PHE A 137 24.61 28.24 3.27
N PHE A 138 25.08 27.43 4.23
CA PHE A 138 26.41 27.61 4.81
C PHE A 138 27.53 27.49 3.77
N ALA A 139 27.46 26.49 2.90
CA ALA A 139 28.44 26.29 1.84
C ALA A 139 28.48 27.46 0.86
N LEU A 140 27.31 27.96 0.43
CA LEU A 140 27.19 29.12 -0.46
C LEU A 140 27.71 30.39 0.21
N THR A 141 27.40 30.60 1.48
CA THR A 141 27.84 31.80 2.22
C THR A 141 29.36 31.80 2.41
N ALA A 142 29.95 30.66 2.79
CA ALA A 142 31.40 30.51 2.88
C ALA A 142 32.09 30.67 1.52
N TYR A 143 31.49 30.15 0.45
CA TYR A 143 31.98 30.31 -0.91
C TYR A 143 31.94 31.77 -1.37
N TRP A 144 30.87 32.52 -1.09
CA TRP A 144 30.77 33.95 -1.40
C TRP A 144 31.76 34.80 -0.60
N MET A 145 31.98 34.51 0.68
CA MET A 145 33.00 35.20 1.49
C MET A 145 34.43 34.94 1.00
N LYS A 146 34.69 33.78 0.38
CA LYS A 146 35.99 33.44 -0.22
C LYS A 146 36.19 34.02 -1.62
N ARG A 147 35.17 34.63 -2.24
CA ARG A 147 35.37 35.31 -3.52
C ARG A 147 36.18 36.58 -3.28
N PRO A 148 37.39 36.72 -3.85
CA PRO A 148 38.10 37.99 -3.82
C PRO A 148 37.22 39.02 -4.51
N ALA A 149 37.01 40.18 -3.87
CA ALA A 149 36.34 41.32 -4.50
C ALA A 149 37.01 41.55 -5.85
N THR A 150 36.24 41.36 -6.93
CA THR A 150 36.68 41.69 -8.29
C THR A 150 37.14 43.13 -8.24
N LYS A 151 38.45 43.35 -8.28
CA LYS A 151 39.04 44.68 -8.29
C LYS A 151 38.42 45.42 -9.46
N MET A 152 37.55 46.39 -9.17
CA MET A 152 37.17 47.41 -10.13
C MET A 152 38.46 48.16 -10.46
N THR A 153 39.11 47.75 -11.55
CA THR A 153 40.18 48.51 -12.18
C THR A 153 39.56 49.78 -12.73
N GLU A 154 39.68 50.85 -11.95
CA GLU A 154 39.45 52.22 -12.37
C GLU A 154 40.54 52.58 -13.40
N SER A 155 40.19 52.54 -14.70
CA SER A 155 41.08 53.05 -15.76
C SER A 155 40.86 54.55 -15.90
N ARG A 156 41.87 55.33 -15.51
CA ARG A 156 42.05 56.73 -15.88
C ARG A 156 42.49 56.87 -17.33
#